data_AF-A0A1G2RN42-F1
#
_entry.id   AF-A0A1G2RN42-F1
#
_cell.length_a   1.000
_cell.length_b   1.000
_cell.length_c   1.000
_cell.angle_alpha   90.00
_cell.angle_beta   90.00
_cell.angle_gamma   90.00
#
_symmetry.space_group_name_H-M   'P 1'
#
loop_
_entity.id
_entity.type
_entity.pdbx_description
1 polymer ?
#
loop_
_entity_poly.entity_id
_entity_poly.type
_entity_poly.pdbx_seq_one_letter_code
_entity_poly.pdbx_strand_id
1 'polypeptide(L)'
;MRKIIVVSAAAYLLVLLQIGFLPHLMPYEWYRYLLAFFVILITVCERPRGKLGFAAALAGGFFADVFSEGYMGTHLLLFLVLVFAIKFILRHYVRFPTARAI
;
A
#
# COMPACT_ATOMS: atom_id res chain seq x y z
N MET A 1 -15.10 2.96 -8.02
CA MET A 1 -14.83 4.13 -7.16
C MET A 1 -14.99 3.81 -5.67
N ARG A 2 -16.10 3.18 -5.23
CA ARG A 2 -16.32 2.78 -3.82
C ARG A 2 -15.11 2.07 -3.18
N LYS A 3 -14.50 1.10 -3.88
CA LYS A 3 -13.31 0.38 -3.38
C LYS A 3 -12.07 1.28 -3.18
N ILE A 4 -11.88 2.27 -4.05
CA ILE A 4 -10.74 3.21 -3.96
C ILE A 4 -10.90 4.08 -2.71
N ILE A 5 -12.11 4.61 -2.49
CA ILE A 5 -12.44 5.42 -1.32
C ILE A 5 -12.21 4.64 -0.03
N VAL A 6 -12.64 3.38 0.01
CA VAL A 6 -12.43 2.51 1.18
C VAL A 6 -10.95 2.25 1.42
N VAL A 7 -10.17 1.98 0.37
CA VAL A 7 -8.72 1.75 0.49
C VAL A 7 -7.99 3.01 0.96
N SER A 8 -8.34 4.20 0.43
CA SER A 8 -7.74 5.45 0.89
C SER A 8 -8.10 5.77 2.34
N ALA A 9 -9.35 5.54 2.75
CA ALA A 9 -9.78 5.75 4.12
C ALA A 9 -9.10 4.78 5.10
N ALA A 10 -8.95 3.51 4.70
CA ALA A 10 -8.21 2.53 5.48
C ALA A 10 -6.73 2.89 5.61
N ALA A 11 -6.08 3.32 4.52
CA ALA A 11 -4.70 3.77 4.54
C ALA A 11 -4.51 4.98 5.48
N TYR A 12 -5.43 5.95 5.43
CA TYR A 12 -5.41 7.11 6.32
C TYR A 12 -5.50 6.71 7.81
N LEU A 13 -6.46 5.86 8.16
CA LEU A 13 -6.59 5.34 9.53
C LEU A 13 -5.35 4.58 9.98
N LEU A 14 -4.77 3.76 9.10
CA LEU A 14 -3.53 3.03 9.37
C LEU A 14 -2.36 3.97 9.67
N VAL A 15 -2.17 5.02 8.87
CA VAL A 15 -1.09 6.01 9.11
C VAL A 15 -1.27 6.73 10.45
N LEU A 16 -2.50 7.17 10.76
CA LEU A 16 -2.78 7.80 12.06
C LEU A 16 -2.51 6.86 13.23
N LEU A 17 -2.91 5.60 13.11
CA LEU A 17 -2.66 4.61 14.14
C LEU A 17 -1.17 4.34 14.30
N GLN A 18 -0.44 4.24 13.18
CA GLN A 18 1.00 3.99 13.12
C GLN A 18 1.84 5.11 13.74
N ILE A 19 1.43 6.37 13.57
CA ILE A 19 2.20 7.53 14.03
C ILE A 19 1.73 8.01 15.41
N GLY A 20 0.44 7.91 15.71
CA GLY A 20 -0.11 8.37 16.99
C GLY A 20 -0.04 7.31 18.08
N PHE A 21 -0.71 6.16 17.88
CA PHE A 21 -1.01 5.22 18.96
C PHE A 21 0.05 4.12 19.11
N LEU A 22 0.49 3.49 18.02
CA LEU A 22 1.38 2.33 18.07
C LEU A 22 2.76 2.60 18.71
N PRO A 23 3.42 3.77 18.52
CA PRO A 23 4.70 4.05 19.16
C PRO A 23 4.63 4.05 20.69
N HIS A 24 3.49 4.44 21.25
CA HIS A 24 3.28 4.51 22.69
C HIS A 24 2.89 3.17 23.32
N LEU A 25 2.28 2.27 22.53
CA LEU A 25 1.77 0.98 22.99
C LEU A 25 2.76 -0.17 22.79
N MET A 26 3.67 -0.06 21.83
CA MET A 26 4.58 -1.15 21.46
C MET A 26 6.04 -0.70 21.48
N PRO A 27 6.91 -1.36 22.27
CA PRO A 27 8.33 -1.03 22.33
C PRO A 27 9.12 -1.45 21.07
N TYR A 28 8.53 -2.27 20.20
CA TYR A 28 9.17 -2.73 18.96
C TYR A 28 8.68 -1.93 17.75
N GLU A 29 9.63 -1.47 16.94
CA GLU A 29 9.42 -0.61 15.75
C GLU A 29 8.86 -1.35 14.52
N TRP A 30 8.35 -2.57 14.68
CA TRP A 30 7.77 -3.35 13.57
C TRP A 30 6.54 -2.65 12.97
N TYR A 31 5.86 -1.83 13.77
CA TYR A 31 4.67 -1.10 13.34
C TYR A 31 4.95 -0.16 12.17
N ARG A 32 6.21 0.27 11.98
CA ARG A 32 6.62 1.12 10.84
C ARG A 32 6.35 0.47 9.48
N TYR A 33 6.29 -0.86 9.43
CA TYR A 33 6.07 -1.61 8.20
C TYR A 33 4.60 -1.94 7.93
N LEU A 34 3.65 -1.59 8.80
CA LEU A 34 2.23 -1.94 8.63
C LEU A 34 1.66 -1.38 7.32
N LEU A 35 1.92 -0.11 7.04
CA LEU A 35 1.44 0.53 5.82
C LEU A 35 2.01 -0.14 4.56
N ALA A 36 3.31 -0.46 4.59
CA ALA A 36 3.97 -1.18 3.50
C ALA A 36 3.32 -2.56 3.29
N PHE A 37 3.09 -3.29 4.37
CA PHE A 37 2.42 -4.59 4.32
C PHE A 37 1.01 -4.48 3.74
N PHE A 38 0.24 -3.47 4.14
CA PHE A 38 -1.09 -3.20 3.59
C PHE A 38 -1.05 -2.92 2.09
N VAL A 39 -0.13 -2.06 1.63
CA VAL A 39 0.03 -1.75 0.19
C VAL A 39 0.44 -2.99 -0.60
N ILE A 40 1.36 -3.81 -0.07
CA ILE A 40 1.76 -5.09 -0.69
C ILE A 40 0.57 -6.03 -0.78
N LEU A 41 -0.18 -6.23 0.31
CA LEU A 41 -1.32 -7.13 0.37
C LEU A 41 -2.41 -6.75 -0.64
N ILE A 42 -2.77 -5.46 -0.71
CA ILE A 42 -3.72 -4.95 -1.71
C ILE A 42 -3.20 -5.19 -3.12
N THR A 43 -1.91 -4.97 -3.35
CA THR A 43 -1.31 -5.09 -4.69
C THR A 43 -1.24 -6.53 -5.18
N VAL A 44 -0.93 -7.48 -4.28
CA VAL A 44 -0.85 -8.92 -4.58
C VAL A 44 -2.23 -9.54 -4.75
N CYS A 45 -3.20 -9.14 -3.91
CA CYS A 45 -4.57 -9.68 -3.93
C CYS A 45 -5.40 -9.07 -5.09
N GLU A 46 -5.00 -7.91 -5.61
CA GLU A 46 -5.61 -7.32 -6.79
C GLU A 46 -5.21 -8.07 -8.08
N ARG A 47 -6.13 -8.15 -9.05
CA ARG A 47 -5.82 -8.63 -10.40
C ARG A 47 -4.64 -7.84 -11.02
N PRO A 48 -3.81 -8.45 -11.88
CA PRO A 48 -2.63 -7.79 -12.47
C PRO A 48 -2.93 -6.48 -13.22
N ARG A 49 -4.15 -6.33 -13.77
CA ARG A 49 -4.62 -5.12 -14.49
C ARG A 49 -5.40 -4.13 -13.62
N GLY A 50 -5.57 -4.41 -12.34
CA GLY A 50 -6.29 -3.52 -11.43
C GLY A 50 -5.52 -2.23 -11.13
N LYS A 51 -6.20 -1.23 -10.55
CA LYS A 51 -5.65 0.10 -10.24
C LYS A 51 -5.64 0.40 -8.73
N LEU A 52 -6.15 -0.49 -7.88
CA LEU A 52 -6.25 -0.33 -6.43
C LEU A 52 -4.88 -0.33 -5.76
N GLY A 53 -3.93 -1.16 -6.21
CA GLY A 53 -2.55 -1.11 -5.69
C GLY A 53 -1.90 0.26 -5.90
N PHE A 54 -2.11 0.86 -7.07
CA PHE A 54 -1.62 2.23 -7.35
C PHE A 54 -2.33 3.27 -6.50
N ALA A 55 -3.65 3.15 -6.31
CA ALA A 55 -4.39 4.05 -5.43
C ALA A 55 -3.93 3.93 -3.96
N ALA A 56 -3.65 2.71 -3.49
CA ALA A 56 -3.13 2.45 -2.16
C ALA A 56 -1.73 3.07 -1.97
N ALA A 57 -0.83 2.90 -2.95
CA ALA A 57 0.50 3.50 -2.92
C ALA A 57 0.45 5.03 -2.95
N LEU A 58 -0.40 5.62 -3.81
CA LEU A 58 -0.54 7.07 -3.90
C LEU A 58 -1.14 7.65 -2.62
N ALA A 59 -2.27 7.14 -2.15
CA ALA A 59 -2.92 7.66 -0.95
C ALA A 59 -2.08 7.37 0.29
N GLY A 60 -1.63 6.12 0.46
CA GLY A 60 -0.82 5.70 1.60
C GLY A 60 0.52 6.41 1.67
N GLY A 61 1.23 6.51 0.55
CA GLY A 61 2.51 7.22 0.48
C GLY A 61 2.36 8.72 0.70
N PHE A 62 1.33 9.35 0.13
CA PHE A 62 1.04 10.75 0.37
C PHE A 62 0.74 11.02 1.84
N PHE A 63 -0.12 10.23 2.47
CA PHE A 63 -0.41 10.39 3.91
C PHE A 63 0.82 10.12 4.77
N ALA A 64 1.59 9.07 4.46
CA ALA A 64 2.83 8.79 5.17
C ALA A 64 3.82 9.96 5.07
N ASP A 65 3.97 10.55 3.90
CA ASP A 65 4.85 11.72 3.71
C ASP A 65 4.34 12.95 4.48
N VAL A 66 3.03 13.22 4.47
CA VAL A 66 2.43 14.36 5.18
C VAL A 66 2.61 14.26 6.70
N PHE A 67 2.55 13.06 7.25
CA PHE A 67 2.69 12.83 8.69
C PHE A 67 4.10 12.44 9.12
N SER A 68 5.03 12.21 8.17
CA SER A 68 6.44 12.00 8.50
C SER A 68 7.18 13.33 8.62
N GLU A 69 8.17 13.40 9.49
CA GLU A 69 9.09 14.55 9.58
C GLU A 69 10.11 14.60 8.42
N GLY A 70 10.02 13.68 7.45
CA GLY A 70 10.95 13.55 6.34
C GLY A 70 10.61 14.41 5.12
N TYR A 71 11.33 14.18 4.02
CA TYR A 71 11.06 14.87 2.75
C TYR A 71 9.76 14.39 2.12
N MET A 72 8.90 15.36 1.79
CA MET A 72 7.65 15.11 1.09
C MET A 72 7.90 14.43 -0.26
N GLY A 73 7.23 13.30 -0.50
CA GLY A 73 7.35 12.51 -1.73
C GLY A 73 8.24 11.27 -1.62
N THR A 74 8.98 11.08 -0.52
CA THR A 74 9.87 9.92 -0.36
C THR A 74 9.12 8.60 -0.25
N HIS A 75 8.11 8.54 0.63
CA HIS A 75 7.29 7.34 0.82
C HIS A 75 6.39 7.11 -0.39
N LEU A 76 5.87 8.18 -1.00
CA LEU A 76 5.08 8.09 -2.22
C LEU A 76 5.85 7.47 -3.38
N LEU A 77 7.08 7.92 -3.65
CA LEU A 77 7.93 7.35 -4.69
C LEU A 77 8.28 5.90 -4.38
N LEU A 78 8.63 5.60 -3.13
CA LEU A 78 8.99 4.26 -2.70
C LEU A 78 7.84 3.27 -2.91
N PHE A 79 6.61 3.62 -2.49
CA PHE A 79 5.46 2.74 -2.69
C PHE A 79 5.04 2.62 -4.15
N LEU A 80 5.18 3.67 -4.96
CA LEU A 80 4.92 3.58 -6.39
C LEU A 80 5.88 2.60 -7.08
N VAL A 81 7.18 2.70 -6.79
CA VAL A 81 8.19 1.77 -7.30
C VAL A 81 7.91 0.35 -6.82
N LEU A 82 7.55 0.18 -5.55
CA LEU A 82 7.21 -1.11 -4.97
C LEU A 82 6.01 -1.75 -5.67
N VAL A 83 4.91 -1.01 -5.86
CA VAL A 83 3.72 -1.52 -6.56
C VAL A 83 4.03 -1.86 -8.00
N PHE A 84 4.84 -1.04 -8.67
CA PHE A 84 5.27 -1.31 -10.03
C PHE A 84 6.10 -2.60 -10.11
N ALA A 85 7.10 -2.77 -9.23
CA ALA A 85 7.93 -3.97 -9.16
C ALA A 85 7.09 -5.23 -8.88
N ILE A 86 6.19 -5.16 -7.91
CA ILE A 86 5.29 -6.26 -7.57
C ILE A 86 4.41 -6.62 -8.78
N LYS A 87 3.75 -5.65 -9.41
CA LYS A 87 2.91 -5.92 -10.59
C LYS A 87 3.70 -6.42 -11.78
N PHE A 88 4.92 -5.95 -11.98
CA PHE A 88 5.81 -6.43 -13.02
C PHE A 88 6.17 -7.90 -12.81
N ILE A 89 6.58 -8.27 -11.59
CA ILE A 89 6.91 -9.64 -11.20
C ILE A 89 5.66 -10.53 -11.31
N LEU A 90 4.52 -10.13 -10.73
CA LEU A 90 3.27 -10.90 -10.80
C LEU A 90 2.80 -11.10 -12.24
N ARG A 91 2.94 -10.10 -13.12
CA ARG A 91 2.54 -10.21 -14.52
C ARG A 91 3.44 -11.18 -15.30
N HIS A 92 4.73 -11.26 -14.96
CA HIS A 92 5.69 -12.10 -15.66
C HIS A 92 5.72 -13.54 -15.13
N TYR A 93 5.74 -13.70 -13.81
CA TYR A 93 5.91 -14.99 -13.14
C TYR A 93 4.59 -15.67 -12.81
N VAL A 94 3.56 -14.90 -12.45
CA VAL A 94 2.26 -15.45 -12.10
C VAL A 94 1.36 -15.36 -13.32
N ARG A 95 1.58 -16.28 -14.27
CA ARG A 95 0.55 -16.66 -15.24
C ARG A 95 -0.58 -17.34 -14.45
N PHE A 96 -1.37 -16.58 -13.69
CA PHE A 96 -2.66 -17.09 -13.28
C PHE A 96 -3.37 -17.46 -14.58
N PRO A 97 -3.74 -18.75 -14.79
CA PRO A 97 -4.69 -19.05 -15.84
C PRO A 97 -5.87 -18.15 -15.54
N THR A 98 -6.14 -17.23 -16.47
CA THR A 98 -7.30 -16.37 -16.38
C THR A 98 -8.45 -17.32 -16.10
N ALA A 99 -9.06 -17.25 -14.91
CA ALA A 99 -10.27 -17.98 -14.59
C ALA A 99 -11.38 -17.39 -15.49
N ARG A 100 -11.32 -17.84 -16.73
CA ARG A 100 -12.28 -17.78 -17.82
C ARG A 100 -12.25 -19.17 -18.44
N ALA A 101 -12.33 -20.18 -17.57
CA ALA A 101 -12.81 -21.49 -17.93
C ALA A 101 -14.20 -21.57 -17.29
N ILE A 102 -15.19 -21.40 -18.16
CA ILE A 102 -16.64 -21.50 -17.94
C ILE A 102 -17.29 -20.22 -17.41
#